data_AF-A0A972FEY3-F1
#
_entry.id   AF-A0A972FEY3-F1
#
_cell.length_a   1.000
_cell.length_b   1.000
_cell.length_c   1.000
_cell.angle_alpha   90.00
_cell.angle_beta   90.00
_cell.angle_gamma   90.00
#
_symmetry.space_group_name_H-M   'P 1'
#
loop_
_entity.id
_entity.type
_entity.pdbx_description
1 polymer ?
#
loop_
_entity_poly.entity_id
_entity_poly.type
_entity_poly.pdbx_seq_one_letter_code
_entity_poly.pdbx_strand_id
1 'polypeptide(L)'
;MNKFTIPMLAGFLLAIAGCDNTPPAPTMPEVNDANCQMAEIMKIEDKATRETFAGLCSRRPAGGGIAPTEQPLNWLDLTAPQEQESN
;
A
#
# COMPACT_ATOMS: atom_id res chain seq x y z
N MET A 1 35.83 -25.94 54.12
CA MET A 1 34.53 -25.36 53.71
C MET A 1 34.85 -23.94 53.22
N ASN A 2 34.51 -23.45 52.01
CA ASN A 2 33.25 -23.40 51.26
C ASN A 2 33.56 -23.56 49.75
N LYS A 3 33.10 -24.56 48.99
CA LYS A 3 31.78 -24.71 48.32
C LYS A 3 31.01 -23.42 48.02
N PHE A 4 31.20 -22.85 46.82
CA PHE A 4 30.08 -22.34 46.01
C PHE A 4 30.41 -22.54 44.52
N THR A 5 29.85 -23.63 44.03
CA THR A 5 29.84 -24.15 42.67
C THR A 5 29.30 -23.12 41.68
N ILE A 6 30.00 -22.93 40.56
CA ILE A 6 29.53 -22.24 39.36
C ILE A 6 28.59 -23.20 38.60
N PRO A 7 27.32 -22.86 38.33
CA PRO A 7 26.60 -23.46 37.24
C PRO A 7 26.51 -22.47 36.09
N MET A 8 27.25 -22.82 35.04
CA MET A 8 26.93 -22.59 33.63
C MET A 8 25.42 -22.37 33.39
N LEU A 9 25.02 -21.13 33.11
CA LEU A 9 23.75 -20.84 32.45
C LEU A 9 24.06 -20.61 30.97
N ALA A 10 24.04 -21.74 30.28
CA ALA A 10 24.18 -21.86 28.84
C ALA A 10 23.11 -21.02 28.13
N GLY A 11 23.50 -20.61 26.91
CA GLY A 11 22.83 -19.61 26.09
C GLY A 11 21.32 -19.74 26.00
N PHE A 12 20.65 -18.63 26.28
CA PHE A 12 19.38 -18.33 25.66
C PHE A 12 19.68 -17.57 24.35
N LEU A 13 20.25 -18.29 23.37
CA LEU A 13 20.13 -17.87 21.99
C LEU A 13 18.66 -18.09 21.63
N LEU A 14 17.86 -17.02 21.80
CA LEU A 14 16.56 -16.91 21.16
C LEU A 14 16.79 -17.16 19.67
N ALA A 15 16.49 -18.37 19.24
CA ALA A 15 16.38 -18.71 17.84
C ALA A 15 15.32 -17.77 17.25
N ILE A 16 15.77 -16.72 16.56
CA ILE A 16 14.95 -15.91 15.66
C ILE A 16 14.51 -16.71 14.41
N ALA A 17 14.47 -18.04 14.50
CA ALA A 17 13.96 -18.95 13.49
C ALA A 17 12.41 -18.96 13.48
N GLY A 18 11.80 -17.79 13.57
CA GLY A 18 10.35 -17.60 13.58
C GLY A 18 9.82 -16.44 12.73
N CYS A 19 10.68 -15.53 12.24
CA CYS A 19 10.25 -14.40 11.39
C CYS A 19 10.37 -14.67 9.89
N ASP A 20 10.74 -15.88 9.48
CA ASP A 20 10.73 -16.25 8.06
C ASP A 20 10.05 -17.60 7.85
N ASN A 21 8.83 -17.70 8.40
CA ASN A 21 7.84 -18.64 7.91
C ASN A 21 6.85 -17.89 7.01
N THR A 22 7.34 -16.92 6.23
CA THR A 22 6.51 -16.23 5.25
C THR A 22 6.18 -17.28 4.19
N PRO A 23 4.92 -17.74 4.09
CA PRO A 23 4.54 -18.54 2.94
C PRO A 23 4.93 -17.74 1.69
N PRO A 24 5.44 -18.38 0.61
CA PRO A 24 5.76 -17.66 -0.61
C PRO A 24 4.57 -16.76 -0.95
N ALA A 25 4.82 -15.45 -0.96
CA ALA A 25 3.75 -14.48 -1.10
C ALA A 25 2.96 -14.87 -2.35
N PRO A 26 1.63 -14.96 -2.28
CA PRO A 26 0.83 -15.20 -3.48
C PRO A 26 1.28 -14.19 -4.52
N THR A 27 1.72 -14.70 -5.67
CA THR A 27 2.28 -13.86 -6.73
C THR A 27 1.24 -12.84 -7.12
N MET A 28 1.48 -11.58 -6.76
CA MET A 28 0.58 -10.49 -7.07
C MET A 28 0.37 -10.43 -8.59
N PRO A 29 -0.87 -10.33 -9.08
CA PRO A 29 -1.13 -10.27 -10.51
C PRO A 29 -0.42 -9.07 -11.17
N GLU A 30 -0.24 -9.14 -12.48
CA GLU A 30 0.26 -7.99 -13.24
C GLU A 30 -0.76 -6.85 -13.23
N VAL A 31 -0.29 -5.62 -13.03
CA VAL A 31 -1.13 -4.41 -12.97
C VAL A 31 -1.40 -3.87 -14.39
N ASN A 32 -2.46 -4.37 -15.02
CA ASN A 32 -2.91 -3.99 -16.36
C ASN A 32 -4.43 -3.72 -16.42
N ASP A 33 -4.93 -3.23 -17.56
CA ASP A 33 -6.35 -2.87 -17.71
C ASP A 33 -7.30 -4.05 -17.46
N ALA A 34 -6.92 -5.25 -17.92
CA ALA A 34 -7.72 -6.46 -17.77
C ALA A 34 -7.84 -6.87 -16.29
N ASN A 35 -6.72 -6.89 -15.57
CA ASN A 35 -6.65 -7.33 -14.18
C ASN A 35 -7.15 -6.26 -13.19
N CYS A 36 -7.17 -4.98 -13.57
CA CYS A 36 -7.72 -3.91 -12.75
C CYS A 36 -9.25 -3.80 -12.79
N GLN A 37 -9.94 -4.72 -13.47
CA GLN A 37 -11.38 -4.83 -13.38
C GLN A 37 -11.81 -5.34 -12.00
N MET A 38 -12.89 -4.79 -11.45
CA MET A 38 -13.34 -5.15 -10.09
C MET A 38 -13.60 -6.66 -9.94
N ALA A 39 -14.12 -7.30 -10.99
CA ALA A 39 -14.34 -8.74 -11.00
C ALA A 39 -13.04 -9.56 -10.85
N GLU A 40 -11.92 -9.10 -11.41
CA GLU A 40 -10.61 -9.76 -11.27
C GLU A 40 -9.99 -9.49 -9.90
N ILE A 41 -10.10 -8.25 -9.39
CA ILE A 41 -9.62 -7.89 -8.05
C ILE A 41 -10.31 -8.73 -6.96
N MET A 42 -11.61 -9.00 -7.10
CA MET A 42 -12.37 -9.81 -6.15
C MET A 42 -11.96 -11.29 -6.12
N LYS A 43 -11.27 -11.79 -7.15
CA LYS A 43 -10.71 -13.16 -7.16
C LYS A 43 -9.46 -13.31 -6.29
N ILE A 44 -8.82 -12.20 -5.90
CA ILE A 44 -7.67 -12.24 -4.99
C ILE A 44 -8.18 -12.56 -3.59
N GLU A 45 -7.93 -13.77 -3.11
CA GLU A 45 -8.44 -14.23 -1.80
C GLU A 45 -7.76 -13.52 -0.63
N ASP A 46 -6.43 -13.43 -0.69
CA ASP A 46 -5.64 -12.77 0.34
C ASP A 46 -5.97 -11.28 0.44
N LYS A 47 -6.42 -10.85 1.61
CA LYS A 47 -6.90 -9.48 1.83
C LYS A 47 -5.79 -8.46 1.63
N ALA A 48 -4.60 -8.71 2.17
CA ALA A 48 -3.48 -7.77 2.08
C ALA A 48 -3.03 -7.58 0.62
N THR A 49 -2.95 -8.67 -0.13
CA THR A 49 -2.66 -8.66 -1.57
C THR A 49 -3.74 -7.93 -2.34
N ARG A 50 -5.02 -8.19 -2.05
CA ARG A 50 -6.15 -7.54 -2.72
C ARG A 50 -6.16 -6.03 -2.50
N GLU A 51 -5.93 -5.57 -1.27
CA GLU A 51 -5.87 -4.15 -0.94
C GLU A 51 -4.68 -3.46 -1.61
N THR A 52 -3.51 -4.08 -1.58
CA THR A 52 -2.31 -3.55 -2.23
C THR A 52 -2.50 -3.47 -3.74
N PHE A 53 -3.02 -4.54 -4.36
CA PHE A 53 -3.29 -4.60 -5.79
C PHE A 53 -4.35 -3.58 -6.23
N ALA A 54 -5.46 -3.45 -5.49
CA ALA A 54 -6.48 -2.44 -5.76
C ALA A 54 -5.94 -1.01 -5.65
N GLY A 55 -5.06 -0.75 -4.68
CA GLY A 55 -4.36 0.52 -4.53
C GLY A 55 -3.47 0.85 -5.74
N LEU A 56 -2.77 -0.15 -6.30
CA LEU A 56 -1.97 0.02 -7.53
C LEU A 56 -2.86 0.30 -8.74
N CYS A 57 -3.95 -0.44 -8.91
CA CYS A 57 -4.93 -0.21 -9.98
C CYS A 57 -5.54 1.19 -9.94
N SER A 58 -5.85 1.70 -8.74
CA SER A 58 -6.46 3.03 -8.54
C SER A 58 -5.53 4.18 -8.93
N ARG A 59 -4.21 3.96 -8.86
CA ARG A 59 -3.18 4.94 -9.22
C ARG A 59 -2.80 4.89 -10.69
N ARG A 60 -3.30 3.90 -11.45
CA ARG A 60 -3.06 3.87 -12.89
C ARG A 60 -3.68 5.14 -13.49
N PRO A 61 -2.97 5.83 -14.39
CA PRO A 61 -3.59 6.88 -15.16
C PRO A 61 -4.67 6.24 -16.06
N ALA A 62 -5.92 6.28 -15.61
CA ALA A 62 -7.07 5.81 -16.37
C ALA A 62 -7.33 6.81 -17.51
N GLY A 63 -6.59 6.66 -18.61
CA GLY A 63 -6.61 7.60 -19.74
C GLY A 63 -5.92 8.92 -19.42
N GLY A 64 -4.72 9.14 -19.96
CA GLY A 64 -4.06 10.45 -20.08
C GLY A 64 -3.74 11.23 -18.80
N GLY A 65 -4.24 10.83 -17.62
CA GLY A 65 -4.26 11.69 -16.43
C GLY A 65 -5.22 12.88 -16.60
N ILE A 66 -5.16 13.85 -15.67
CA ILE A 66 -5.73 15.17 -15.93
C ILE A 66 -4.92 15.74 -17.09
N ALA A 67 -5.57 15.94 -18.26
CA ALA A 67 -4.92 16.57 -19.39
C ALA A 67 -4.34 17.92 -18.95
N PRO A 68 -3.12 18.28 -19.37
CA PRO A 68 -2.60 19.60 -19.11
C PRO A 68 -3.62 20.65 -19.56
N THR A 69 -4.00 21.54 -18.65
CA THR A 69 -4.79 22.72 -18.97
C THR A 69 -3.84 23.87 -19.23
N GLU A 70 -4.08 24.62 -20.30
CA GLU A 70 -3.32 25.82 -20.63
C GLU A 70 -3.47 26.91 -19.54
N GLN A 71 -4.54 26.85 -18.76
CA GLN A 71 -4.85 27.81 -17.69
C GLN A 71 -5.27 27.06 -16.42
N PRO A 72 -4.31 26.58 -15.61
CA PRO A 72 -4.62 25.99 -14.31
C PRO A 72 -5.11 27.06 -13.35
N LEU A 73 -6.35 26.91 -12.85
CA LEU A 73 -6.90 27.79 -11.83
C LEU A 73 -6.25 27.52 -10.47
N ASN A 74 -6.01 28.56 -9.69
CA ASN A 74 -5.58 28.41 -8.30
C ASN A 74 -6.78 27.98 -7.44
N TRP A 75 -6.55 27.10 -6.48
CA TRP A 75 -7.60 26.64 -5.57
C TRP A 75 -8.26 27.79 -4.77
N LEU A 76 -7.49 28.85 -4.46
CA LEU A 76 -8.00 30.04 -3.77
C LEU A 76 -9.05 30.77 -4.62
N ASP A 77 -8.80 30.87 -5.94
CA ASP A 77 -9.67 31.57 -6.89
C ASP A 77 -11.02 30.86 -7.06
N LEU A 78 -11.05 29.53 -6.85
CA LEU A 78 -12.26 28.72 -6.93
C LEU A 78 -13.20 28.89 -5.71
N THR A 79 -12.66 29.33 -4.59
CA THR A 79 -13.40 29.46 -3.32
C THR A 79 -13.76 30.91 -2.98
N ALA A 80 -13.18 31.87 -3.70
CA ALA A 80 -13.55 33.27 -3.57
C ALA A 80 -15.02 33.47 -4.01
N PRO A 81 -15.82 34.23 -3.25
CA PRO A 81 -17.14 34.65 -3.70
C PRO A 81 -17.02 35.30 -5.07
N GLN A 82 -17.73 34.77 -6.06
CA GLN A 82 -17.81 35.41 -7.36
C GLN A 82 -18.55 36.73 -7.15
N GLU A 83 -17.84 37.87 -7.19
CA GLU A 83 -18.49 39.16 -7.25
C GLU A 83 -19.27 39.22 -8.56
N GLN A 84 -20.57 38.91 -8.49
CA GLN A 84 -21.49 39.19 -9.59
C GLN A 84 -21.53 40.70 -9.75
N GLU A 85 -20.87 41.22 -10.79
CA GLU A 85 -21.16 42.57 -11.29
C GLU A 85 -22.64 42.63 -11.67
N SER A 86 -23.42 43.30 -10.82
CA SER A 86 -24.76 43.73 -11.15
C SER A 86 -24.64 44.91 -12.11
N ASN A 87 -24.99 44.67 -13.37
CA ASN A 87 -25.28 45.71 -14.36
C ASN A 87 -26.50 46.54 -13.95
#